data_AF-A0A7S1RF29-F1
#
_entry.id   AF-A0A7S1RF29-F1
#
_cell.length_a   1.000
_cell.length_b   1.000
_cell.length_c   1.000
_cell.angle_alpha   90.00
_cell.angle_beta   90.00
_cell.angle_gamma   90.00
#
_symmetry.space_group_name_H-M   'P 1'
#
loop_
_entity.id
_entity.type
_entity.pdbx_description
1 polymer ?
#
loop_
_entity_poly.entity_id
_entity_poly.type
_entity_poly.pdbx_seq_one_letter_code
_entity_poly.pdbx_strand_id
1 'polypeptide(L)'
;MPAMAVDRGGAAVAKRVSTELEPSDAKGEEAPKEESESESEDGDVALWAGSERPHRIACVWDASQEEAALLRREAREAMTVAFDVEWKPDRYRGCNNPAAVLQLAFESGSVFVLQLQWLNPLPKEVQDLLWRPSCRRIGFGT
;
A
#
# COMPACT_ATOMS: atom_id res chain seq x y z
N MET A 1 43.75 36.04 -2.16
CA MET A 1 44.81 35.15 -1.63
C MET A 1 45.46 35.82 -0.42
N PRO A 2 46.03 35.10 0.55
CA PRO A 2 45.55 33.89 1.22
C PRO A 2 45.80 33.92 2.76
N ALA A 3 45.29 32.94 3.50
CA ALA A 3 46.00 32.33 4.63
C ALA A 3 45.40 30.95 4.92
N MET A 4 46.12 29.90 4.53
CA MET A 4 46.00 28.56 5.08
C MET A 4 46.76 28.50 6.41
N ALA A 5 46.29 27.68 7.34
CA ALA A 5 47.16 26.97 8.27
C ALA A 5 46.58 25.58 8.56
N VAL A 6 47.44 24.59 8.42
CA VAL A 6 47.27 23.15 8.64
C VAL A 6 48.25 22.77 9.74
N ASP A 7 47.85 21.93 10.71
CA ASP A 7 48.68 20.90 11.36
C ASP A 7 47.77 20.06 12.28
N ARG A 8 47.54 18.75 12.10
CA ARG A 8 48.38 17.53 12.22
C ARG A 8 48.87 17.21 13.64
N GLY A 9 48.65 15.94 14.00
CA GLY A 9 49.27 15.23 15.13
C GLY A 9 48.19 14.66 16.06
N GLY A 10 48.13 13.38 16.40
CA GLY A 10 49.03 12.25 16.19
C GLY A 10 48.42 11.00 16.85
N ALA A 11 48.93 9.85 16.46
CA ALA A 11 48.43 8.50 16.71
C ALA A 11 48.84 7.91 18.08
N ALA A 12 48.21 6.77 18.41
CA ALA A 12 48.71 5.58 19.15
C ALA A 12 47.65 5.09 20.16
N VAL A 13 47.03 3.90 20.01
CA VAL A 13 47.54 2.52 20.19
C VAL A 13 47.58 2.07 21.66
N ALA A 14 46.95 0.91 21.88
CA ALA A 14 47.24 -0.18 22.84
C ALA A 14 46.20 -0.47 23.94
N LYS A 15 45.47 -1.57 23.69
CA LYS A 15 45.35 -2.78 24.54
C LYS A 15 45.56 -2.63 26.04
N ARG A 16 44.57 -3.07 26.82
CA ARG A 16 44.79 -4.01 27.94
C ARG A 16 43.68 -5.07 27.98
N VAL A 17 44.08 -6.29 27.64
CA VAL A 17 43.52 -7.54 28.16
C VAL A 17 44.20 -7.78 29.51
N SER A 18 43.45 -8.32 30.48
CA SER A 18 43.89 -9.43 31.33
C SER A 18 42.81 -9.75 32.35
N THR A 19 42.19 -10.92 32.23
CA THR A 19 41.88 -11.80 33.37
C THR A 19 41.45 -13.15 32.82
N GLU A 20 42.37 -14.12 32.89
CA GLU A 20 42.06 -15.56 32.91
C GLU A 20 42.35 -16.05 34.32
N LEU A 21 41.37 -16.70 34.96
CA LEU A 21 41.54 -17.74 35.98
C LEU A 21 40.33 -18.68 35.86
N GLU A 22 40.53 -19.78 35.14
CA GLU A 22 39.70 -21.00 35.12
C GLU A 22 39.88 -21.80 36.44
N PRO A 23 39.23 -22.96 36.64
CA PRO A 23 37.80 -23.29 36.57
C PRO A 23 37.35 -24.05 37.84
N SER A 24 36.04 -24.26 38.03
CA SER A 24 35.59 -25.39 38.85
C SER A 24 34.22 -25.87 38.41
N ASP A 25 34.20 -27.13 37.97
CA ASP A 25 33.06 -27.92 37.53
C ASP A 25 31.88 -27.90 38.49
N ALA A 26 30.68 -27.64 37.95
CA ALA A 26 29.44 -28.17 38.51
C ALA A 26 28.32 -28.14 37.45
N LYS A 27 27.98 -29.34 36.96
CA LYS A 27 26.66 -29.82 36.52
C LYS A 27 25.53 -28.79 36.40
N GLY A 28 24.91 -28.74 35.23
CA GLY A 28 23.54 -28.23 35.08
C GLY A 28 23.11 -28.17 33.62
N GLU A 29 22.30 -29.16 33.23
CA GLU A 29 21.20 -29.11 32.24
C GLU A 29 21.38 -28.25 30.98
N GLU A 30 21.42 -28.90 29.80
CA GLU A 30 21.20 -28.26 28.50
C GLU A 30 19.82 -27.58 28.50
N ALA A 31 19.82 -26.26 28.56
CA ALA A 31 18.66 -25.44 28.22
C ALA A 31 18.41 -25.54 26.71
N PRO A 32 17.18 -25.81 26.26
CA PRO A 32 16.87 -25.80 24.84
C PRO A 32 17.05 -24.37 24.31
N LYS A 33 17.80 -24.24 23.23
CA LYS A 33 17.80 -23.03 22.41
C LYS A 33 16.38 -22.87 21.86
N GLU A 34 15.59 -22.01 22.51
CA GLU A 34 14.43 -21.41 21.88
C GLU A 34 14.96 -20.55 20.73
N GLU A 35 14.93 -21.13 19.53
CA GLU A 35 14.87 -20.35 18.31
C GLU A 35 13.60 -19.52 18.44
N SER A 36 13.76 -18.25 18.80
CA SER A 36 12.69 -17.28 18.69
C SER A 36 12.44 -17.11 17.20
N GLU A 37 11.52 -17.90 16.67
CA GLU A 37 10.77 -17.57 15.47
C GLU A 37 10.19 -16.19 15.73
N SER A 38 10.83 -15.15 15.19
CA SER A 38 10.19 -13.86 15.09
C SER A 38 8.98 -14.09 14.22
N GLU A 39 7.81 -14.22 14.85
CA GLU A 39 6.53 -14.02 14.21
C GLU A 39 6.65 -12.66 13.52
N SER A 40 6.98 -12.67 12.23
CA SER A 40 6.66 -11.54 11.38
C SER A 40 5.16 -11.40 11.56
N GLU A 41 4.73 -10.34 12.23
CA GLU A 41 3.34 -9.91 12.24
C GLU A 41 2.92 -9.91 10.77
N ASP A 42 2.26 -10.99 10.36
CA ASP A 42 1.62 -11.13 9.06
C ASP A 42 0.65 -9.98 9.03
N GLY A 43 1.11 -8.88 8.41
CA GLY A 43 0.49 -7.58 8.52
C GLY A 43 -0.98 -7.75 8.18
N ASP A 44 -1.82 -7.58 9.20
CA ASP A 44 -3.26 -7.82 9.22
C ASP A 44 -3.84 -7.66 7.82
N VAL A 45 -3.89 -8.78 7.08
CA VAL A 45 -4.40 -8.81 5.72
C VAL A 45 -5.89 -8.70 5.89
N ALA A 46 -6.37 -7.48 6.15
CA ALA A 46 -7.76 -7.21 6.41
C ALA A 46 -8.52 -7.79 5.23
N LEU A 47 -9.18 -8.91 5.52
CA LEU A 47 -9.94 -9.66 4.54
C LEU A 47 -10.97 -8.68 4.01
N TRP A 48 -11.14 -8.64 2.70
CA TRP A 48 -12.25 -7.92 2.09
C TRP A 48 -13.54 -8.34 2.80
N ALA A 49 -14.12 -7.44 3.59
CA ALA A 49 -15.31 -7.71 4.38
C ALA A 49 -16.60 -7.52 3.57
N GLY A 50 -16.47 -7.13 2.30
CA GLY A 50 -17.61 -6.94 1.40
C GLY A 50 -18.21 -8.27 0.93
N SER A 51 -19.40 -8.20 0.35
CA SER A 51 -20.12 -9.38 -0.12
C SER A 51 -19.37 -10.11 -1.24
N GLU A 52 -19.48 -11.44 -1.29
CA GLU A 52 -18.90 -12.28 -2.36
C GLU A 52 -19.45 -11.92 -3.75
N ARG A 53 -20.66 -11.36 -3.82
CA ARG A 53 -21.31 -10.95 -5.06
C ARG A 53 -21.85 -9.53 -4.94
N PRO A 54 -21.79 -8.73 -6.02
CA PRO A 54 -22.41 -7.42 -6.01
C PRO A 54 -23.93 -7.57 -5.92
N HIS A 55 -24.55 -6.80 -5.04
CA HIS A 55 -26.01 -6.67 -5.02
C HIS A 55 -26.48 -5.60 -6.04
N ARG A 56 -25.55 -4.76 -6.52
CA ARG A 56 -25.78 -3.71 -7.51
C ARG A 56 -24.55 -3.54 -8.39
N ILE A 57 -24.79 -3.42 -9.70
CA ILE A 57 -23.79 -2.95 -10.68
C ILE A 57 -24.42 -1.79 -11.44
N ALA A 58 -23.72 -0.65 -11.49
CA ALA A 58 -24.20 0.57 -12.12
C ALA A 58 -23.14 1.17 -13.05
N CYS A 59 -23.55 1.57 -14.25
CA CYS A 59 -22.69 2.31 -15.17
C CYS A 59 -22.85 3.82 -14.96
N VAL A 60 -21.75 4.54 -14.85
CA VAL A 60 -21.75 6.00 -14.66
C VAL A 60 -20.94 6.66 -15.78
N TRP A 61 -21.59 7.48 -16.58
CA TRP A 61 -20.97 8.25 -17.66
C TRP A 61 -21.29 9.74 -17.59
N ASP A 62 -22.24 10.14 -16.74
CA ASP A 62 -22.64 11.53 -16.52
C ASP A 62 -22.83 11.79 -15.01
N ALA A 63 -22.29 12.91 -14.51
CA ALA A 63 -22.36 13.30 -13.11
C ALA A 63 -23.79 13.64 -12.62
N SER A 64 -24.74 13.86 -13.52
CA SER A 64 -26.14 14.12 -13.23
C SER A 64 -26.98 12.86 -12.97
N GLN A 65 -26.45 11.67 -13.28
CA GLN A 65 -27.15 10.40 -13.03
C GLN A 65 -27.39 10.17 -11.53
N GLU A 66 -28.48 9.50 -11.18
CA GLU A 66 -28.76 9.11 -9.80
C GLU A 66 -27.65 8.20 -9.25
N GLU A 67 -27.11 7.34 -10.11
CA GLU A 67 -25.96 6.48 -9.84
C GLU A 67 -24.72 7.29 -9.48
N ALA A 68 -24.52 8.48 -10.07
CA ALA A 68 -23.42 9.36 -9.72
C ALA A 68 -23.59 9.99 -8.33
N ALA A 69 -24.82 10.23 -7.88
CA ALA A 69 -25.08 10.67 -6.50
C ALA A 69 -24.80 9.54 -5.50
N LEU A 70 -25.19 8.32 -5.83
CA LEU A 70 -24.91 7.14 -5.02
C LEU A 70 -23.40 6.85 -4.92
N LEU A 71 -22.70 6.85 -6.06
CA LEU A 71 -21.24 6.71 -6.16
C LEU A 71 -20.52 7.73 -5.28
N ARG A 72 -20.93 9.00 -5.30
CA ARG A 72 -20.34 10.05 -4.46
C ARG A 72 -20.49 9.78 -2.98
N ARG A 73 -21.66 9.25 -2.55
CA ARG A 73 -21.90 8.87 -1.16
C ARG A 73 -21.00 7.71 -0.73
N GLU A 74 -20.98 6.63 -1.51
CA GLU A 74 -20.12 5.46 -1.25
C GLU A 74 -18.64 5.88 -1.20
N ALA A 75 -18.16 6.67 -2.18
CA ALA A 75 -16.79 7.15 -2.23
C ALA A 75 -16.41 8.01 -1.01
N ARG A 76 -17.34 8.83 -0.52
CA ARG A 76 -17.10 9.67 0.66
C ARG A 76 -16.87 8.84 1.92
N GLU A 77 -17.66 7.78 2.10
CA GLU A 77 -17.73 6.98 3.33
C GLU A 77 -16.74 5.80 3.33
N ALA A 78 -16.33 5.32 2.16
CA ALA A 78 -15.53 4.10 2.03
C ALA A 78 -14.14 4.19 2.68
N MET A 79 -13.85 3.24 3.57
CA MET A 79 -12.50 3.01 4.10
C MET A 79 -11.72 2.01 3.25
N THR A 80 -12.41 1.11 2.56
CA THR A 80 -11.83 0.18 1.60
C THR A 80 -12.59 0.27 0.28
N VAL A 81 -11.86 0.19 -0.84
CA VAL A 81 -12.45 0.04 -2.17
C VAL A 81 -11.61 -0.92 -2.98
N ALA A 82 -12.26 -1.89 -3.63
CA ALA A 82 -11.61 -2.68 -4.67
C ALA A 82 -11.76 -1.93 -6.00
N PHE A 83 -10.69 -1.89 -6.80
CA PHE A 83 -10.68 -1.15 -8.05
C PHE A 83 -9.99 -1.94 -9.16
N ASP A 84 -10.42 -1.66 -10.39
CA ASP A 84 -9.77 -2.14 -11.59
C ASP A 84 -9.90 -1.10 -12.71
N VAL A 85 -8.97 -1.10 -13.67
CA VAL A 85 -8.89 -0.10 -14.74
C VAL A 85 -8.70 -0.78 -16.08
N GLU A 86 -9.58 -0.45 -17.03
CA GLU A 86 -9.49 -0.94 -18.39
C GLU A 86 -9.12 0.20 -19.35
N TRP A 87 -8.23 -0.12 -20.28
CA TRP A 87 -7.66 0.83 -21.25
C TRP A 87 -8.35 0.68 -22.59
N LYS A 88 -8.33 1.74 -23.40
CA LYS A 88 -8.70 1.59 -24.80
C LYS A 88 -7.73 0.62 -25.48
N PRO A 89 -8.21 -0.45 -26.14
CA PRO A 89 -7.32 -1.39 -26.81
C PRO A 89 -6.67 -0.70 -28.02
N ASP A 90 -5.37 -0.84 -28.11
CA ASP A 90 -4.53 -0.40 -29.21
C ASP A 90 -3.53 -1.53 -29.49
N ARG A 91 -3.15 -1.68 -30.76
CA ARG A 91 -2.28 -2.78 -31.22
C ARG A 91 -0.84 -2.34 -31.46
N TYR A 92 -0.48 -1.11 -31.13
CA TYR A 92 0.82 -0.53 -31.40
C TYR A 92 1.65 -0.45 -30.11
N ARG A 93 2.79 -1.12 -30.15
CA ARG A 93 3.73 -1.11 -29.04
C ARG A 93 4.26 0.32 -28.82
N GLY A 94 4.25 0.77 -27.56
CA GLY A 94 4.71 2.12 -27.19
C GLY A 94 3.62 3.19 -27.17
N CYS A 95 2.35 2.82 -27.40
CA CYS A 95 1.25 3.75 -27.25
C CYS A 95 0.91 4.05 -25.78
N ASN A 96 0.53 5.30 -25.54
CA ASN A 96 -0.06 5.73 -24.29
C ASN A 96 -1.58 5.56 -24.39
N ASN A 97 -2.08 4.42 -23.92
CA ASN A 97 -3.51 4.12 -23.95
C ASN A 97 -4.18 4.75 -22.72
N PRO A 98 -5.01 5.79 -22.88
CA PRO A 98 -5.70 6.37 -21.74
C PRO A 98 -6.63 5.32 -21.12
N ALA A 99 -6.76 5.39 -19.80
CA ALA A 99 -7.80 4.65 -19.09
C ALA A 99 -9.17 5.02 -19.67
N ALA A 100 -9.96 4.01 -20.03
CA ALA A 100 -11.28 4.17 -20.63
C ALA A 100 -12.38 3.88 -19.61
N VAL A 101 -12.16 2.89 -18.75
CA VAL A 101 -13.11 2.49 -17.71
C VAL A 101 -12.39 2.37 -16.37
N LEU A 102 -13.02 2.87 -15.32
CA LEU A 102 -12.64 2.62 -13.93
C LEU A 102 -13.77 1.86 -13.25
N GLN A 103 -13.46 0.72 -12.65
CA GLN A 103 -14.39 -0.07 -11.87
C GLN A 103 -14.10 0.14 -10.38
N LEU A 104 -15.15 0.37 -9.59
CA LEU A 104 -15.06 0.54 -8.14
C LEU A 104 -16.07 -0.37 -7.47
N ALA A 105 -15.60 -1.27 -6.62
CA ALA A 105 -16.41 -2.14 -5.80
C ALA A 105 -16.28 -1.73 -4.32
N PHE A 106 -17.42 -1.49 -3.70
CA PHE A 106 -17.53 -1.04 -2.31
C PHE A 106 -17.94 -2.19 -1.39
N GLU A 107 -17.59 -2.09 -0.11
CA GLU A 107 -17.93 -3.10 0.91
C GLU A 107 -19.45 -3.25 1.09
N SER A 108 -20.22 -2.23 0.75
CA SER A 108 -21.69 -2.30 0.67
C SER A 108 -22.18 -3.37 -0.31
N GLY A 109 -21.33 -3.80 -1.26
CA GLY A 109 -21.68 -4.68 -2.37
C GLY A 109 -22.14 -3.92 -3.62
N SER A 110 -22.04 -2.58 -3.62
CA SER A 110 -22.26 -1.77 -4.80
C SER A 110 -21.02 -1.74 -5.69
N VAL A 111 -21.20 -1.95 -6.99
CA VAL A 111 -20.15 -1.82 -8.00
C VAL A 111 -20.52 -0.74 -9.01
N PHE A 112 -19.57 0.15 -9.29
CA PHE A 112 -19.73 1.21 -10.27
C PHE A 112 -18.71 1.05 -11.39
N VAL A 113 -19.19 1.14 -12.63
CA VAL A 113 -18.39 1.10 -13.85
C VAL A 113 -18.41 2.50 -14.46
N LEU A 114 -17.33 3.24 -14.26
CA LEU A 114 -17.20 4.64 -14.66
C LEU A 114 -16.62 4.70 -16.08
N GLN A 115 -17.37 5.28 -17.01
CA GLN A 115 -16.92 5.49 -18.39
C GLN A 115 -16.17 6.81 -18.50
N LEU A 116 -14.84 6.75 -18.39
CA LEU A 116 -13.96 7.91 -18.19
C LEU A 116 -13.95 8.88 -19.37
N GLN A 117 -14.25 8.40 -20.59
CA GLN A 117 -14.30 9.27 -21.77
C GLN A 117 -15.45 10.29 -21.73
N TRP A 118 -16.50 10.02 -20.96
CA TRP A 118 -17.65 10.91 -20.81
C TRP A 118 -17.72 11.52 -19.41
N LEU A 119 -17.26 10.79 -18.39
CA LEU A 119 -17.22 11.24 -17.01
C LEU A 119 -15.89 11.96 -16.69
N ASN A 120 -15.64 13.09 -17.35
CA ASN A 120 -14.44 13.88 -17.16
C ASN A 120 -14.78 15.37 -16.88
N PRO A 121 -14.39 15.95 -15.73
CA PRO A 121 -13.60 15.32 -14.65
C PRO A 121 -14.38 14.27 -13.85
N LEU A 122 -13.65 13.37 -13.19
CA LEU A 122 -14.23 12.45 -12.20
C LEU A 122 -14.91 13.24 -11.07
N PRO A 123 -15.97 12.72 -10.42
CA PRO A 123 -16.53 13.33 -9.23
C PRO A 123 -15.46 13.55 -8.15
N LYS A 124 -15.52 14.69 -7.46
CA LYS A 124 -14.50 15.06 -6.45
C LYS A 124 -14.33 13.98 -5.38
N GLU A 125 -15.42 13.39 -4.90
CA GLU A 125 -15.37 12.32 -3.90
C GLU A 125 -14.64 11.06 -4.39
N VAL A 126 -14.72 10.76 -5.69
CA VAL A 126 -13.98 9.65 -6.30
C VAL A 126 -12.50 9.98 -6.41
N GLN A 127 -12.15 11.22 -6.79
CA GLN A 127 -10.76 11.67 -6.76
C GLN A 127 -10.20 11.62 -5.34
N ASP A 128 -10.95 12.12 -4.36
CA ASP A 128 -10.54 12.09 -2.96
C ASP A 128 -10.37 10.63 -2.49
N LEU A 129 -11.31 9.73 -2.80
CA LEU A 129 -11.21 8.30 -2.49
C LEU A 129 -9.90 7.68 -3.00
N LEU A 130 -9.55 7.96 -4.26
CA LEU A 130 -8.37 7.40 -4.92
C LEU A 130 -7.05 7.94 -4.33
N TRP A 131 -7.03 9.14 -3.73
CA TRP A 131 -5.82 9.74 -3.15
C TRP A 131 -5.79 9.76 -1.61
N ARG A 132 -6.92 9.54 -0.94
CA ARG A 132 -7.04 9.61 0.52
C ARG A 132 -6.15 8.55 1.19
N PRO A 133 -5.18 8.93 2.04
CA PRO A 133 -4.26 7.96 2.66
C PRO A 133 -4.96 6.93 3.55
N SER A 134 -6.08 7.33 4.19
CA SER A 134 -6.85 6.45 5.06
C SER A 134 -7.74 5.45 4.31
N CYS A 135 -7.86 5.57 2.98
CA CYS A 135 -8.60 4.59 2.19
C CYS A 135 -7.67 3.50 1.67
N ARG A 136 -7.97 2.24 2.01
CA ARG A 136 -7.31 1.07 1.45
C ARG A 136 -7.87 0.79 0.06
N ARG A 137 -6.98 0.70 -0.93
CA ARG A 137 -7.34 0.40 -2.33
C ARG A 137 -6.80 -0.98 -2.66
N ILE A 138 -7.70 -1.87 -3.09
CA ILE A 138 -7.39 -3.27 -3.41
C ILE A 138 -7.50 -3.44 -4.92
N GLY A 139 -6.46 -3.96 -5.56
CA GLY A 139 -6.45 -4.26 -6.98
C GLY A 139 -5.32 -5.21 -7.30
N PHE A 140 -5.41 -5.88 -8.44
CA PHE A 140 -4.37 -6.78 -8.93
C PHE A 140 -3.70 -6.14 -10.15
N GLY A 141 -2.44 -5.72 -9.98
CA GLY A 141 -1.60 -5.32 -11.09
C GLY A 141 -0.90 -6.55 -11.67
N THR A 142 -1.04 -6.77 -12.97
CA THR A 142 -0.25 -7.76 -13.72
C THR A 142 0.98 -7.12 -14.34
#